data_AF-A0A248UDD8-F1
#
_entry.id   AF-A0A248UDD8-F1
#
_cell.length_a   1.000
_cell.length_b   1.000
_cell.length_c   1.000
_cell.angle_alpha   90.00
_cell.angle_beta   90.00
_cell.angle_gamma   90.00
#
_symmetry.space_group_name_H-M   'P 1'
#
loop_
_entity.id
_entity.type
_entity.pdbx_description
1 polymer ?
#
loop_
_entity_poly.entity_id
_entity_poly.type
_entity_poly.pdbx_seq_one_letter_code
_entity_poly.pdbx_strand_id
1 'polypeptide(L)'
;MLHELFAGLHVNHLQEIFDEDAKGISFEPLCFLEQKILSWFDCLGTIPHLKRMFTIVLRIDLQAKPDALQRVIRKLEIEERWAMEFAFMRAAERGQLGNGHSPETSFNTMRSLVKGFEREILLSERSERVLANAKKSVTGLFASFRRDLTR
;
A
#
# COMPACT_ATOMS: atom_id res chain seq x y z
N MET A 1 -1.71 -1.09 24.41
CA MET A 1 -0.82 -2.18 23.95
C MET A 1 -0.98 -2.58 22.48
N LEU A 2 -2.01 -3.30 22.01
CA LEU A 2 -2.18 -3.54 20.55
C LEU A 2 -2.64 -2.29 19.77
N HIS A 3 -3.46 -1.45 20.41
CA HIS A 3 -3.97 -0.21 19.81
C HIS A 3 -2.89 0.88 19.63
N GLU A 4 -1.78 0.82 20.37
CA GLU A 4 -0.65 1.76 20.26
C GLU A 4 0.38 1.29 19.20
N LEU A 5 0.50 -0.02 18.97
CA LEU A 5 1.37 -0.60 17.95
C LEU A 5 0.84 -0.36 16.54
N PHE A 6 -0.48 -0.38 16.36
CA PHE A 6 -1.10 0.10 15.12
C PHE A 6 -1.15 1.63 15.09
N ALA A 7 -1.27 2.35 16.22
CA ALA A 7 -1.23 3.82 16.22
C ALA A 7 0.14 4.41 15.84
N GLY A 8 1.25 3.71 16.12
CA GLY A 8 2.59 4.13 15.71
C GLY A 8 2.96 3.83 14.25
N LEU A 9 2.19 2.95 13.59
CA LEU A 9 2.26 2.65 12.16
C LEU A 9 1.00 3.11 11.39
N HIS A 10 0.04 3.73 12.09
CA HIS A 10 -1.08 4.49 11.53
C HIS A 10 -0.48 5.76 10.92
N VAL A 11 0.21 5.56 9.82
CA VAL A 11 0.12 6.47 8.70
C VAL A 11 -1.39 6.48 8.42
N ASN A 12 -2.09 7.54 8.82
CA ASN A 12 -3.43 7.79 8.32
C ASN A 12 -3.24 8.03 6.82
N HIS A 13 -2.98 6.99 6.02
CA HIS A 13 -2.56 7.11 4.63
C HIS A 13 -3.56 7.96 3.85
N LEU A 14 -4.84 7.83 4.22
CA LEU A 14 -5.94 8.63 3.73
C LEU A 14 -5.89 10.10 4.21
N GLN A 15 -5.62 10.37 5.49
CA GLN A 15 -5.48 11.74 5.97
C GLN A 15 -4.23 12.41 5.39
N GLU A 16 -3.10 11.71 5.36
CA GLU A 16 -1.85 12.24 4.82
C GLU A 16 -1.97 12.51 3.33
N ILE A 17 -2.61 11.64 2.55
CA ILE A 17 -2.82 11.93 1.13
C ILE A 17 -3.78 13.10 0.94
N PHE A 18 -4.78 13.29 1.81
CA PHE A 18 -5.62 14.50 1.80
C PHE A 18 -4.85 15.76 2.18
N ASP A 19 -4.01 15.68 3.22
CA ASP A 19 -3.20 16.80 3.69
C ASP A 19 -2.18 17.21 2.63
N GLU A 20 -1.53 16.25 1.96
CA GLU A 20 -0.63 16.53 0.84
C GLU A 20 -1.37 17.03 -0.40
N ASP A 21 -2.56 16.50 -0.71
CA ASP A 21 -3.39 17.01 -1.82
C ASP A 21 -3.84 18.46 -1.58
N ALA A 22 -4.18 18.80 -0.34
CA ALA A 22 -4.57 20.13 0.08
C ALA A 22 -3.44 21.17 -0.04
N LYS A 23 -2.17 20.75 -0.04
CA LYS A 23 -1.01 21.64 -0.25
C LYS A 23 -0.87 22.13 -1.69
N GLY A 24 -1.63 21.57 -2.65
CA GLY A 24 -1.88 22.22 -3.95
C GLY A 24 -1.44 21.46 -5.21
N ILE A 25 -1.23 22.23 -6.29
CA ILE A 25 -1.29 21.78 -7.70
C ILE A 25 -0.12 20.86 -8.08
N SER A 26 1.04 20.96 -7.43
CA SER A 26 2.22 20.11 -7.71
C SER A 26 2.17 18.72 -7.08
N PHE A 27 1.12 18.39 -6.32
CA PHE A 27 1.01 17.09 -5.70
C PHE A 27 0.85 15.96 -6.74
N GLU A 28 1.72 14.96 -6.65
CA GLU A 28 1.70 13.74 -7.45
C GLU A 28 1.20 12.55 -6.59
N PRO A 29 -0.11 12.27 -6.55
CA PRO A 29 -0.70 11.23 -5.70
C PRO A 29 -0.11 9.83 -5.95
N LEU A 30 0.21 9.49 -7.20
CA LEU A 30 0.84 8.19 -7.53
C LEU A 30 2.30 8.11 -7.05
N CYS A 31 3.03 9.22 -7.00
CA CYS A 31 4.40 9.25 -6.46
C CYS A 31 4.37 9.10 -4.93
N PHE A 32 3.46 9.83 -4.27
CA PHE A 32 3.24 9.69 -2.83
C PHE A 32 2.88 8.26 -2.44
N LEU A 33 1.90 7.66 -3.14
CA LEU A 33 1.47 6.29 -2.88
C LEU A 33 2.60 5.27 -3.13
N GLU A 34 3.37 5.44 -4.21
CA GLU A 34 4.55 4.59 -4.48
C GLU A 34 5.53 4.63 -3.30
N GLN A 35 5.91 5.82 -2.82
CA GLN A 35 6.84 5.98 -1.72
C GLN A 35 6.34 5.30 -0.43
N LYS A 36 5.04 5.40 -0.13
CA LYS A 36 4.44 4.73 1.04
C LYS A 36 4.51 3.21 0.92
N ILE A 37 4.23 2.64 -0.25
CA ILE A 37 4.33 1.19 -0.49
C ILE A 37 5.79 0.72 -0.38
N LEU A 38 6.73 1.46 -0.96
CA LEU A 38 8.16 1.12 -0.88
C LEU A 38 8.68 1.18 0.56
N SER A 39 8.30 2.22 1.31
CA SER A 39 8.63 2.34 2.74
C SER A 39 8.04 1.19 3.56
N TRP A 40 6.82 0.76 3.24
CA TRP A 40 6.19 -0.39 3.90
C TRP A 40 6.99 -1.68 3.66
N PHE A 41 7.39 -1.93 2.42
CA PHE A 41 8.26 -3.06 2.09
C PHE A 41 9.61 -3.00 2.83
N ASP A 42 10.19 -1.81 2.96
CA ASP A 42 11.38 -1.61 3.79
C ASP A 42 11.16 -1.97 5.25
N CYS A 43 10.05 -1.56 5.85
CA CYS A 43 9.70 -1.93 7.21
C CYS A 43 9.58 -3.45 7.38
N LEU A 44 8.92 -4.14 6.44
CA LEU A 44 8.80 -5.60 6.48
C LEU A 44 10.15 -6.32 6.35
N GLY A 45 11.10 -5.75 5.60
CA GLY A 45 12.43 -6.31 5.41
C GLY A 45 13.40 -6.03 6.56
N THR A 46 13.33 -4.83 7.14
CA THR A 46 14.34 -4.31 8.07
C THR A 46 13.95 -4.41 9.54
N ILE A 47 12.67 -4.63 9.85
CA ILE A 47 12.15 -4.63 11.22
C ILE A 47 11.65 -6.03 11.59
N PRO A 48 12.49 -6.88 12.24
CA PRO A 48 12.17 -8.29 12.46
C PRO A 48 10.94 -8.54 13.33
N HIS A 49 10.65 -7.63 14.28
CA HIS A 49 9.47 -7.76 15.14
C HIS A 49 8.16 -7.49 14.36
N LEU A 50 8.16 -6.53 13.43
CA LEU A 50 7.00 -6.28 12.56
C LEU A 50 6.75 -7.47 11.65
N LYS A 51 7.79 -7.99 10.98
CA LYS A 51 7.67 -9.18 10.14
C LYS A 51 7.03 -10.34 10.90
N ARG A 52 7.54 -10.68 12.09
CA ARG A 52 6.99 -11.75 12.94
C ARG A 52 5.52 -11.53 13.28
N MET A 53 5.16 -10.31 13.69
CA MET A 53 3.79 -9.96 14.06
C MET A 53 2.83 -10.13 12.88
N PHE A 54 3.17 -9.59 11.71
CA PHE A 54 2.34 -9.71 10.51
C PHE A 54 2.26 -11.16 10.00
N THR A 55 3.33 -11.95 10.11
CA THR A 55 3.29 -13.39 9.81
C THR A 55 2.33 -14.14 10.75
N ILE A 56 2.28 -13.77 12.04
CA ILE A 56 1.31 -14.35 12.99
C ILE A 56 -0.11 -13.98 12.57
N VAL A 57 -0.37 -12.68 12.32
CA VAL A 57 -1.69 -12.20 11.89
C VAL A 57 -2.17 -12.94 10.63
N LEU A 58 -1.29 -13.15 9.67
CA LEU A 58 -1.60 -13.87 8.42
C LEU A 58 -1.92 -15.37 8.63
N ARG A 59 -1.44 -15.98 9.72
CA ARG A 59 -1.65 -17.40 10.04
C ARG A 59 -2.82 -17.64 10.99
N ILE A 60 -3.33 -16.62 11.66
CA ILE A 60 -4.49 -16.75 12.54
C ILE A 60 -5.72 -17.01 11.68
N ASP A 61 -6.48 -18.05 12.04
CA ASP A 61 -7.82 -18.24 11.48
C ASP A 61 -8.79 -17.23 12.09
N LEU A 62 -8.90 -16.07 11.44
CA LEU A 62 -9.80 -14.99 11.83
C LEU A 62 -11.28 -15.33 11.59
N GLN A 63 -11.61 -16.48 10.99
CA GLN A 63 -12.99 -16.94 10.81
C GLN A 63 -13.52 -17.69 12.04
N ALA A 64 -12.62 -18.17 12.91
CA ALA A 64 -13.01 -19.01 14.03
C ALA A 64 -13.83 -18.26 15.11
N LYS A 65 -13.61 -16.94 15.34
CA LYS A 65 -14.46 -16.02 16.13
C LYS A 65 -14.20 -14.55 15.75
N PRO A 66 -15.20 -13.66 15.68
CA PRO A 66 -14.99 -12.23 15.48
C PRO A 66 -14.43 -11.57 16.75
N ASP A 67 -13.13 -11.72 16.94
CA ASP A 67 -12.38 -11.06 18.01
C ASP A 67 -12.14 -9.58 17.69
N ALA A 68 -11.70 -8.82 18.70
CA ALA A 68 -11.37 -7.40 18.52
C ALA A 68 -10.28 -7.17 17.47
N LEU A 69 -9.41 -8.16 17.25
CA LEU A 69 -8.32 -8.10 16.28
C LEU A 69 -8.87 -8.12 14.84
N GLN A 70 -9.85 -8.97 14.52
CA GLN A 70 -10.48 -9.00 13.19
C GLN A 70 -11.10 -7.64 12.83
N ARG A 71 -11.73 -6.95 13.79
CA ARG A 71 -12.31 -5.62 13.56
C ARG A 71 -11.23 -4.58 13.25
N VAL A 72 -10.12 -4.60 13.98
CA VAL A 72 -8.99 -3.69 13.73
C VAL A 72 -8.38 -3.94 12.35
N ILE A 73 -8.13 -5.20 11.99
CA ILE A 73 -7.58 -5.56 10.67
C ILE A 73 -8.51 -5.10 9.54
N ARG A 74 -9.82 -5.39 9.63
CA ARG A 74 -10.78 -4.95 8.60
C ARG A 74 -10.82 -3.44 8.46
N LYS A 75 -10.75 -2.70 9.57
CA LYS A 75 -10.72 -1.24 9.54
C LYS A 75 -9.48 -0.74 8.78
N LEU A 76 -8.31 -1.29 9.08
CA LEU A 76 -7.06 -0.95 8.40
C LEU A 76 -7.11 -1.28 6.90
N GLU A 77 -7.66 -2.44 6.52
CA GLU A 77 -7.83 -2.84 5.11
C GLU A 77 -8.76 -1.90 4.34
N ILE A 78 -9.78 -1.35 5.00
CA ILE A 78 -10.69 -0.36 4.42
C ILE A 78 -9.97 0.98 4.22
N GLU A 79 -9.23 1.45 5.23
CA GLU A 79 -8.47 2.70 5.16
C GLU A 79 -7.37 2.63 4.07
N GLU A 80 -6.64 1.52 4.00
CA GLU A 80 -5.66 1.25 2.94
C GLU A 80 -6.30 1.28 1.55
N ARG A 81 -7.45 0.61 1.40
CA ARG A 81 -8.21 0.59 0.15
C ARG A 81 -8.58 2.00 -0.28
N TRP A 82 -9.20 2.78 0.61
CA TRP A 82 -9.65 4.13 0.30
C TRP A 82 -8.50 5.07 -0.04
N ALA A 83 -7.37 4.98 0.66
CA ALA A 83 -6.19 5.79 0.34
C ALA A 83 -5.66 5.50 -1.06
N MET A 84 -5.59 4.22 -1.43
CA MET A 84 -5.13 3.80 -2.75
C MET A 84 -6.10 4.21 -3.87
N GLU A 85 -7.40 3.97 -3.65
CA GLU A 85 -8.47 4.36 -4.57
C GLU A 85 -8.48 5.88 -4.80
N PHE A 86 -8.42 6.66 -3.71
CA PHE A 86 -8.32 8.12 -3.79
C PHE A 86 -7.11 8.57 -4.62
N ALA A 87 -5.92 7.97 -4.39
CA ALA A 87 -4.72 8.33 -5.15
C ALA A 87 -4.90 8.16 -6.67
N PHE A 88 -5.50 7.03 -7.10
CA PHE A 88 -5.76 6.76 -8.51
C PHE A 88 -6.86 7.64 -9.10
N MET A 89 -7.94 7.88 -8.36
CA MET A 89 -8.99 8.82 -8.77
C MET A 89 -8.41 10.22 -8.95
N ARG A 90 -7.63 10.69 -7.97
CA ARG A 90 -7.04 12.02 -7.99
C ARG A 90 -6.01 12.19 -9.10
N ALA A 91 -5.21 11.16 -9.38
CA ALA A 91 -4.30 11.16 -10.51
C ALA A 91 -5.03 11.31 -11.86
N ALA A 92 -6.20 10.67 -12.01
CA ALA A 92 -7.01 10.81 -13.22
C ALA A 92 -7.65 12.20 -13.33
N GLU A 93 -8.21 12.73 -12.24
CA GLU A 93 -8.75 14.10 -12.20
C GLU A 93 -7.71 15.16 -12.59
N ARG A 94 -6.45 14.93 -12.21
CA ARG A 94 -5.31 15.81 -12.52
C ARG A 94 -4.67 15.52 -13.89
N GLY A 95 -5.20 14.56 -14.66
CA GLY A 95 -4.65 14.18 -15.97
C GLY A 95 -3.26 13.53 -15.92
N GLN A 96 -2.84 13.05 -14.75
CA GLN A 96 -1.55 12.40 -14.48
C GLN A 96 -1.58 10.88 -14.72
N LEU A 97 -2.79 10.29 -14.81
CA LEU A 97 -2.99 8.90 -15.19
C LEU A 97 -2.94 8.75 -16.71
N GLY A 98 -2.24 7.72 -17.22
CA GLY A 98 -2.11 7.47 -18.66
C GLY A 98 -3.44 7.16 -19.33
N ASN A 99 -3.61 7.58 -20.59
CA ASN A 99 -4.89 7.53 -21.33
C ASN A 99 -5.51 6.12 -21.50
N GLY A 100 -4.76 5.04 -21.26
CA GLY A 100 -5.24 3.66 -21.31
C GLY A 100 -5.63 3.06 -19.96
N HIS A 101 -5.50 3.83 -18.88
CA HIS A 101 -5.70 3.36 -17.51
C HIS A 101 -6.97 3.95 -16.90
N SER A 102 -7.85 3.09 -16.39
CA SER A 102 -8.93 3.52 -15.50
C SER A 102 -8.42 3.55 -14.05
N PRO A 103 -8.91 4.48 -13.19
CA PRO A 103 -8.58 4.48 -11.77
C PRO A 103 -8.84 3.14 -11.10
N GLU A 104 -10.03 2.57 -11.32
CA GLU A 104 -10.48 1.33 -10.68
C GLU A 104 -9.60 0.13 -11.06
N THR A 105 -9.32 -0.08 -12.36
CA THR A 105 -8.49 -1.21 -12.80
C THR A 105 -7.05 -1.04 -12.34
N SER A 106 -6.52 0.18 -12.35
CA SER A 106 -5.15 0.46 -11.91
C SER A 106 -4.99 0.24 -10.40
N PHE A 107 -5.96 0.72 -9.62
CA PHE A 107 -6.08 0.45 -8.18
C PHE A 107 -6.12 -1.06 -7.91
N ASN A 108 -7.03 -1.81 -8.53
CA ASN A 108 -7.19 -3.25 -8.29
C ASN A 108 -5.92 -4.04 -8.65
N THR A 109 -5.27 -3.65 -9.75
CA THR A 109 -4.02 -4.26 -10.21
C THR A 109 -2.88 -3.99 -9.22
N MET A 110 -2.68 -2.74 -8.82
CA MET A 110 -1.66 -2.37 -7.83
C MET A 110 -1.90 -3.05 -6.49
N ARG A 111 -3.13 -3.01 -5.96
CA ARG A 111 -3.49 -3.62 -4.68
C ARG A 111 -3.21 -5.12 -4.68
N SER A 112 -3.55 -5.81 -5.76
CA SER A 112 -3.30 -7.24 -5.90
C SER A 112 -1.81 -7.56 -5.92
N LEU A 113 -1.02 -6.77 -6.65
CA LEU A 113 0.44 -6.89 -6.68
C LEU A 113 1.06 -6.70 -5.28
N VAL A 114 0.68 -5.63 -4.59
CA VAL A 114 1.20 -5.30 -3.26
C VAL A 114 0.86 -6.38 -2.24
N LYS A 115 -0.40 -6.84 -2.20
CA LYS A 115 -0.82 -7.92 -1.29
C LYS A 115 -0.15 -9.25 -1.59
N GLY A 116 0.09 -9.55 -2.87
CA GLY A 116 0.87 -10.72 -3.30
C GLY A 116 2.29 -10.68 -2.73
N PHE A 117 3.01 -9.59 -2.95
CA PHE A 117 4.37 -9.45 -2.43
C PHE A 117 4.44 -9.37 -0.91
N GLU A 118 3.50 -8.68 -0.24
CA GLU A 118 3.41 -8.68 1.22
C GLU A 118 3.36 -10.11 1.76
N ARG A 119 2.50 -10.95 1.18
CA ARG A 119 2.41 -12.37 1.57
C ARG A 119 3.69 -13.14 1.30
N GLU A 120 4.32 -12.95 0.13
CA GLU A 120 5.59 -13.61 -0.20
C GLU A 120 6.72 -13.19 0.75
N ILE A 121 6.83 -11.90 1.07
CA ILE A 121 7.86 -11.37 1.98
C ILE A 121 7.67 -11.95 3.39
N LEU A 122 6.43 -12.04 3.87
CA LEU A 122 6.08 -12.53 5.21
C LEU A 122 6.27 -14.04 5.36
N LEU A 123 6.16 -14.81 4.28
CA LEU A 123 6.24 -16.28 4.31
C LEU A 123 7.56 -16.86 3.80
N SER A 124 8.35 -16.08 3.05
CA SER A 124 9.59 -16.56 2.43
C SER A 124 10.78 -16.53 3.39
N GLU A 125 11.57 -17.61 3.35
CA GLU A 125 12.91 -17.69 3.95
C GLU A 125 13.95 -16.89 3.15
N ARG A 126 13.66 -16.56 1.87
CA ARG A 126 14.52 -15.77 0.97
C ARG A 126 14.01 -14.33 0.84
N SER A 127 13.71 -13.66 1.95
CA SER A 127 13.00 -12.39 1.92
C SER A 127 13.73 -11.25 1.22
N GLU A 128 15.07 -11.25 1.16
CA GLU A 128 15.84 -10.17 0.50
C GLU A 128 15.63 -10.13 -1.02
N ARG A 129 15.71 -11.28 -1.69
CA ARG A 129 15.46 -11.37 -3.14
C ARG A 129 14.00 -11.03 -3.47
N VAL A 130 13.06 -11.50 -2.64
CA VAL A 130 11.64 -11.18 -2.80
C VAL A 130 11.40 -9.68 -2.63
N LEU A 131 12.01 -9.06 -1.61
CA LEU A 131 11.91 -7.64 -1.36
C LEU A 131 12.44 -6.81 -2.54
N ALA A 132 13.61 -7.16 -3.08
CA ALA A 132 14.17 -6.48 -4.24
C ALA A 132 13.25 -6.57 -5.47
N ASN A 133 12.68 -7.76 -5.72
CA ASN A 133 11.71 -7.97 -6.79
C ASN A 133 10.42 -7.16 -6.55
N ALA A 134 9.89 -7.16 -5.33
CA ALA A 134 8.67 -6.45 -4.97
C ALA A 134 8.79 -4.95 -5.26
N LYS A 135 9.89 -4.33 -4.81
CA LYS A 135 10.17 -2.91 -5.08
C LYS A 135 10.27 -2.63 -6.57
N LYS A 136 11.04 -3.42 -7.31
CA LYS A 136 11.19 -3.26 -8.77
C LYS A 136 9.86 -3.37 -9.50
N SER A 137 9.03 -4.36 -9.13
CA SER A 137 7.72 -4.59 -9.74
C SER A 137 6.73 -3.47 -9.42
N VAL A 138 6.69 -2.98 -8.18
CA VAL A 138 5.84 -1.83 -7.81
C VAL A 138 6.25 -0.57 -8.56
N THR A 139 7.55 -0.25 -8.60
CA THR A 139 8.04 0.92 -9.34
C THR A 139 7.76 0.82 -10.82
N GLY A 140 8.00 -0.35 -11.43
CA GLY A 140 7.68 -0.59 -12.84
C GLY A 140 6.18 -0.44 -13.14
N LEU A 141 5.31 -0.93 -12.26
CA LEU A 141 3.87 -0.83 -12.44
C LEU A 141 3.38 0.62 -12.28
N PHE A 142 3.85 1.36 -11.27
CA PHE A 142 3.54 2.79 -11.14
C PHE A 142 4.00 3.61 -12.34
N ALA A 143 5.21 3.34 -12.85
CA ALA A 143 5.70 3.97 -14.07
C ALA A 143 4.76 3.72 -15.26
N SER A 144 4.20 2.51 -15.38
CA SER A 144 3.25 2.19 -16.45
C SER A 144 1.92 2.95 -16.33
N PHE A 145 1.46 3.25 -15.11
CA PHE A 145 0.21 3.98 -14.89
C PHE A 145 0.32 5.49 -15.13
N ARG A 146 1.52 6.05 -14.94
CA ARG A 146 1.75 7.48 -15.11
C ARG A 146 1.64 7.84 -16.59
N ARG A 147 1.09 9.02 -16.84
CA ARG A 147 1.11 9.61 -18.16
C ARG A 147 2.55 10.03 -18.49
N ASP A 148 3.06 9.57 -19.62
CA ASP A 148 4.27 10.13 -20.21
C ASP A 148 4.00 11.59 -20.57
N LEU A 149 4.57 12.52 -19.80
CA LEU A 149 4.50 13.96 -20.07
C LEU A 149 5.44 14.38 -21.23
N THR A 150 6.08 13.43 -21.90
CA THR A 150 7.05 13.63 -23.00
C THR A 150 6.41 13.65 -24.40
N ARG A 151 5.14 14.05 -24.53
CA ARG A 151 4.50 14.29 -25.84
C ARG A 151 3.91 15.68 -25.94
#